data_AF-A0A9X3AXF4-F1
#
_entry.id   AF-A0A9X3AXF4-F1
#
_cell.length_a   1.000
_cell.length_b   1.000
_cell.length_c   1.000
_cell.angle_alpha   90.00
_cell.angle_beta   90.00
_cell.angle_gamma   90.00
#
_symmetry.space_group_name_H-M   'P 1'
#
loop_
_entity.id
_entity.type
_entity.pdbx_description
1 polymer ?
#
loop_
_entity_poly.entity_id
_entity_poly.type
_entity_poly.pdbx_seq_one_letter_code
_entity_poly.pdbx_strand_id
1 'polypeptide(L)'
;MFVNYPIDAAQNNNFVYESIYEAITLIFNNLNNGVAVPLWPHVLPQRHRTKLSNRRKIRDLLVELENIATPLSIAQRNKALAFIDCQNDINGLLDGTTDLTVVDADIGLFIDCFERIFIEGFKLLTGTKSRDSHYNDIYNSLISKTCPFCGYEPFEAPGLKREDEDHYLLRDQYIASAANLFNLVPMGGKCNKSYKLQQDLLFKNNIRRKALNPYGTVKAEISLINTTPITLLDNKPNWNITISPDIEETRTWNEVFSIEKRLKETVLSPNYEAVLREVGDFLQNLNLDRNSSDVQVLEGLVKFENYKKRNPEQGLGYLKDKVVGMLRFHFESDNALVVALIRDALPQREAA
;
A
#
# COMPACT_ATOMS: atom_id res chain seq x y z
N MET A 1 -6.14 -1.56 -1.96
CA MET A 1 -5.00 -0.81 -2.54
C MET A 1 -5.07 -1.01 -4.04
N PHE A 2 -4.72 0.01 -4.82
CA PHE A 2 -4.89 -0.03 -6.27
C PHE A 2 -3.71 -0.67 -7.00
N VAL A 3 -2.51 -0.57 -6.43
CA VAL A 3 -1.28 -1.11 -7.02
C VAL A 3 -0.50 -1.84 -5.94
N ASN A 4 -0.12 -3.10 -6.16
CA ASN A 4 0.84 -3.79 -5.30
C ASN A 4 2.27 -3.40 -5.68
N TYR A 5 3.16 -3.45 -4.70
CA TYR A 5 4.59 -3.34 -4.88
C TYR A 5 5.21 -4.61 -5.45
N PRO A 6 6.25 -4.48 -6.27
CA PRO A 6 7.05 -5.65 -6.66
C PRO A 6 7.68 -6.24 -5.42
N ILE A 7 7.51 -7.55 -5.22
CA ILE A 7 8.06 -8.28 -4.07
C ILE A 7 9.59 -8.12 -3.98
N ASP A 8 10.24 -8.10 -5.14
CA ASP A 8 11.68 -7.93 -5.31
C ASP A 8 12.20 -6.60 -4.73
N ALA A 9 11.38 -5.55 -4.66
CA ALA A 9 11.81 -4.29 -4.05
C ALA A 9 12.15 -4.50 -2.57
N ALA A 10 11.32 -5.23 -1.83
CA ALA A 10 11.63 -5.55 -0.44
C ALA A 10 12.75 -6.59 -0.39
N GLN A 11 12.62 -7.72 -1.11
CA GLN A 11 13.55 -8.85 -1.03
C GLN A 11 15.01 -8.45 -1.32
N ASN A 12 15.25 -7.67 -2.38
CA ASN A 12 16.61 -7.31 -2.77
C ASN A 12 17.28 -6.30 -1.81
N ASN A 13 16.49 -5.62 -0.97
CA ASN A 13 16.96 -4.53 -0.13
C ASN A 13 16.91 -4.86 1.37
N ASN A 14 16.32 -6.00 1.78
CA ASN A 14 16.02 -6.34 3.18
C ASN A 14 17.22 -6.91 3.99
N PHE A 15 18.42 -6.85 3.43
CA PHE A 15 19.61 -7.53 3.97
C PHE A 15 19.96 -7.14 5.43
N VAL A 16 19.55 -5.96 5.89
CA VAL A 16 19.79 -5.52 7.28
C VAL A 16 18.98 -6.38 8.26
N TYR A 17 17.68 -6.53 8.01
CA TYR A 17 16.81 -7.41 8.79
C TYR A 17 17.30 -8.85 8.71
N GLU A 18 17.58 -9.36 7.51
CA GLU A 18 18.07 -10.74 7.33
C GLU A 18 19.35 -11.00 8.13
N SER A 19 20.28 -10.05 8.14
CA SER A 19 21.54 -10.18 8.89
C SER A 19 21.32 -10.20 10.40
N ILE A 20 20.37 -9.40 10.90
CA ILE A 20 20.00 -9.39 12.32
C ILE A 20 19.34 -10.71 12.70
N TYR A 21 18.34 -11.13 11.92
CA TYR A 21 17.60 -12.37 12.13
C TYR A 21 18.53 -13.60 12.14
N GLU A 22 19.43 -13.70 11.15
CA GLU A 22 20.39 -14.80 11.07
C GLU A 22 21.40 -14.78 12.23
N ALA A 23 21.84 -13.61 12.67
CA ALA A 23 22.73 -13.49 13.82
C ALA A 23 22.04 -13.95 15.12
N ILE A 24 20.80 -13.54 15.36
CA ILE A 24 20.01 -13.99 16.52
C ILE A 24 19.82 -15.51 16.49
N THR A 25 19.44 -16.04 15.33
CA THR A 25 19.24 -17.48 15.11
C THR A 25 20.53 -18.26 15.39
N LEU A 26 21.67 -17.77 14.90
CA LEU A 26 22.98 -18.38 15.13
C LEU A 26 23.37 -18.38 16.62
N ILE A 27 23.14 -17.26 17.32
CA ILE A 27 23.38 -17.16 18.77
C ILE A 27 22.58 -18.22 19.51
N PHE A 28 21.26 -18.28 19.29
CA PHE A 28 20.40 -19.24 19.98
C PHE A 28 20.76 -20.68 19.63
N ASN A 29 21.02 -20.99 18.36
CA ASN A 29 21.41 -22.34 17.94
C ASN A 29 22.73 -22.78 18.58
N ASN A 30 23.74 -21.91 18.64
CA ASN A 30 25.01 -22.26 19.27
C ASN A 30 24.84 -22.49 20.78
N LEU A 31 24.13 -21.61 21.47
CA LEU A 31 23.82 -21.79 22.90
C LEU A 31 23.01 -23.06 23.17
N ASN A 32 22.06 -23.41 22.29
CA ASN A 32 21.27 -24.64 22.40
C ASN A 32 22.11 -25.91 22.22
N ASN A 33 23.16 -25.85 21.41
CA ASN A 33 24.04 -26.97 21.12
C ASN A 33 25.30 -27.00 22.01
N GLY A 34 25.44 -26.07 22.98
CA GLY A 34 26.65 -25.96 23.80
C GLY A 34 27.90 -25.57 23.00
N VAL A 35 27.72 -24.91 21.85
CA VAL A 35 28.79 -24.43 20.98
C VAL A 35 29.06 -22.96 21.26
N ALA A 36 30.33 -22.54 21.19
CA ALA A 36 30.70 -21.13 21.34
C ALA A 36 30.07 -20.26 20.24
N VAL A 37 29.52 -19.11 20.61
CA VAL A 37 29.03 -18.12 19.64
C VAL A 37 30.22 -17.46 18.94
N PRO A 38 30.23 -17.32 17.59
CA PRO A 38 31.33 -16.68 16.90
C PRO A 38 31.46 -15.20 17.28
N LEU A 39 32.69 -14.74 17.48
CA LEU A 39 32.95 -13.33 17.76
C LEU A 39 32.57 -12.45 16.56
N TRP A 40 32.17 -11.21 16.85
CA TRP A 40 31.96 -10.20 15.82
C TRP A 40 33.19 -10.00 14.92
N PRO A 41 33.03 -9.84 13.58
CA PRO A 41 31.79 -9.81 12.83
C PRO A 41 31.37 -11.20 12.27
N HIS A 42 31.95 -12.30 12.76
CA HIS A 42 31.69 -13.65 12.24
C HIS A 42 30.30 -14.19 12.59
N VAL A 43 29.64 -13.62 13.62
CA VAL A 43 28.22 -13.87 13.91
C VAL A 43 27.28 -13.41 12.79
N LEU A 44 27.72 -12.46 11.95
CA LEU A 44 26.95 -12.01 10.79
C LEU A 44 27.10 -12.97 9.60
N PRO A 45 26.08 -13.06 8.73
CA PRO A 45 26.19 -13.83 7.50
C PRO A 45 27.28 -13.29 6.58
N GLN A 46 28.04 -14.21 5.97
CA GLN A 46 29.21 -13.88 5.15
C GLN A 46 28.88 -12.89 4.03
N ARG A 47 27.71 -13.03 3.39
CA ARG A 47 27.25 -12.20 2.26
C ARG A 47 27.00 -10.72 2.61
N HIS A 48 26.82 -10.39 3.88
CA HIS A 48 26.53 -9.02 4.33
C HIS A 48 27.52 -8.49 5.38
N ARG A 49 28.44 -9.34 5.83
CA ARG A 49 29.41 -9.07 6.89
C ARG A 49 30.17 -7.76 6.68
N THR A 50 30.68 -7.51 5.47
CA THR A 50 31.45 -6.29 5.16
C THR A 50 30.61 -5.01 5.21
N LYS A 51 29.29 -5.10 4.92
CA LYS A 51 28.36 -3.97 4.99
C LYS A 51 28.06 -3.55 6.43
N LEU A 52 28.15 -4.49 7.37
CA LEU A 52 27.71 -4.31 8.75
C LEU A 52 28.84 -4.40 9.79
N SER A 53 30.04 -4.90 9.45
CA SER A 53 31.14 -5.14 10.41
C SER A 53 31.58 -3.91 11.21
N ASN A 54 31.40 -2.71 10.68
CA ASN A 54 31.74 -1.46 11.34
C ASN A 54 30.62 -0.91 12.24
N ARG A 55 29.46 -1.57 12.31
CA ARG A 55 28.29 -1.14 13.08
C ARG A 55 28.38 -1.62 14.54
N ARG A 56 29.09 -0.86 15.37
CA ARG A 56 29.38 -1.25 16.76
C ARG A 56 28.14 -1.37 17.64
N LYS A 57 27.11 -0.55 17.41
CA LYS A 57 25.92 -0.55 18.26
C LYS A 57 25.11 -1.84 18.13
N ILE A 58 24.88 -2.32 16.90
CA ILE A 58 24.21 -3.61 16.71
C ILE A 58 25.06 -4.78 17.23
N ARG A 59 26.40 -4.71 17.13
CA ARG A 59 27.30 -5.67 17.78
C ARG A 59 27.04 -5.73 19.29
N ASP A 60 27.03 -4.58 19.95
CA ASP A 60 26.90 -4.51 21.41
C ASP A 60 25.54 -5.05 21.86
N LEU A 61 24.48 -4.76 21.11
CA LEU A 61 23.14 -5.31 21.37
C LEU A 61 23.06 -6.83 21.15
N LEU A 62 23.75 -7.39 20.16
CA LEU A 62 23.82 -8.84 19.95
C LEU A 62 24.62 -9.55 21.06
N VAL A 63 25.67 -8.92 21.57
CA VAL A 63 26.42 -9.42 22.75
C VAL A 63 25.53 -9.37 24.01
N GLU A 64 24.76 -8.30 24.18
CA GLU A 64 23.78 -8.23 25.27
C GLU A 64 22.74 -9.35 25.16
N LEU A 65 22.22 -9.62 23.97
CA LEU A 65 21.30 -10.72 23.72
C LEU A 65 21.92 -12.08 24.09
N GLU A 66 23.17 -12.33 23.69
CA GLU A 66 23.90 -13.55 24.06
C GLU A 66 24.00 -13.71 25.58
N ASN A 67 24.33 -12.63 26.30
CA ASN A 67 24.40 -12.63 27.76
C ASN A 67 23.04 -12.93 28.41
N ILE A 68 21.95 -12.33 27.90
CA ILE A 68 20.58 -12.61 28.36
C ILE A 68 20.20 -14.06 28.09
N ALA A 69 20.56 -14.60 26.91
CA ALA A 69 20.15 -15.93 26.46
C ALA A 69 20.98 -17.07 27.07
N THR A 70 22.22 -16.81 27.50
CA THR A 70 23.14 -17.82 28.04
C THR A 70 22.56 -18.60 29.23
N PRO A 71 22.01 -17.96 30.30
CA PRO A 71 21.46 -18.69 31.44
C PRO A 71 20.09 -19.34 31.19
N LEU A 72 19.46 -19.09 30.03
CA LEU A 72 18.10 -19.53 29.75
C LEU A 72 18.07 -20.93 29.14
N SER A 73 16.94 -21.61 29.34
CA SER A 73 16.73 -22.95 28.79
C SER A 73 16.57 -22.94 27.27
N ILE A 74 16.81 -24.10 26.64
CA ILE A 74 16.55 -24.31 25.21
C ILE A 74 15.10 -23.94 24.85
N ALA A 75 14.14 -24.31 25.70
CA ALA A 75 12.72 -24.01 25.48
C ALA A 75 12.45 -22.50 25.43
N GLN A 76 13.06 -21.72 26.33
CA GLN A 76 12.91 -20.26 26.36
C GLN A 76 13.52 -19.60 25.13
N ARG A 77 14.72 -20.02 24.70
CA ARG A 77 15.37 -19.51 23.49
C ARG A 77 14.57 -19.83 22.22
N ASN A 78 14.05 -21.06 22.11
CA ASN A 78 13.22 -21.46 20.97
C ASN A 78 11.91 -20.67 20.91
N LYS A 79 11.31 -20.39 22.07
CA LYS A 79 10.10 -19.56 22.17
C LYS A 79 10.36 -18.11 21.77
N ALA A 80 11.52 -17.55 22.15
CA ALA A 80 11.94 -16.22 21.72
C ALA A 80 12.19 -16.16 20.19
N LEU A 81 12.74 -17.21 19.59
CA LEU A 81 12.88 -17.30 18.14
C LEU A 81 11.52 -17.38 17.42
N ALA A 82 10.63 -18.24 17.91
CA ALA A 82 9.26 -18.36 17.37
C ALA A 82 8.47 -17.05 17.46
N PHE A 83 8.71 -16.23 18.50
CA PHE A 83 8.15 -14.88 18.59
C PHE A 83 8.65 -13.96 17.46
N ILE A 84 9.95 -13.97 17.16
CA ILE A 84 10.52 -13.20 16.04
C ILE A 84 9.96 -13.70 14.71
N ASP A 85 9.88 -15.02 14.52
CA ASP A 85 9.34 -15.64 13.31
C ASP A 85 7.88 -15.22 13.08
N CYS A 86 7.03 -15.34 14.10
CA CYS A 86 5.63 -14.92 14.06
C CYS A 86 5.49 -13.45 13.64
N GLN A 87 6.23 -12.54 14.26
CA GLN A 87 6.13 -11.11 13.95
C GLN A 87 6.67 -10.75 12.56
N ASN A 88 7.52 -11.58 11.96
CA ASN A 88 8.10 -11.35 10.64
C ASN A 88 7.43 -12.13 9.51
N ASP A 89 6.50 -13.02 9.82
CA ASP A 89 5.57 -13.56 8.84
C ASP A 89 4.47 -12.53 8.50
N ILE A 90 4.88 -11.43 7.89
CA ILE A 90 3.99 -10.31 7.56
C ILE A 90 2.84 -10.78 6.65
N ASN A 91 3.09 -11.72 5.74
CA ASN A 91 2.03 -12.23 4.88
C ASN A 91 1.00 -13.03 5.68
N GLY A 92 1.44 -13.99 6.50
CA GLY A 92 0.55 -14.79 7.33
C GLY A 92 -0.21 -13.95 8.36
N LEU A 93 0.44 -12.89 8.88
CA LEU A 93 -0.19 -11.90 9.73
C LEU A 93 -1.23 -11.06 8.98
N LEU A 94 -1.08 -10.74 7.70
CA LEU A 94 -2.07 -9.95 6.97
C LEU A 94 -3.26 -10.79 6.50
N ASP A 95 -3.03 -12.05 6.09
CA ASP A 95 -4.05 -12.97 5.57
C ASP A 95 -4.76 -13.82 6.66
N GLY A 96 -4.25 -13.77 7.89
CA GLY A 96 -4.82 -14.45 9.05
C GLY A 96 -4.43 -15.91 9.20
N THR A 97 -3.42 -16.40 8.47
CA THR A 97 -2.90 -17.77 8.62
C THR A 97 -1.88 -17.91 9.75
N THR A 98 -1.31 -16.79 10.22
CA THR A 98 -0.38 -16.79 11.35
C THR A 98 -1.05 -16.24 12.60
N ASP A 99 -1.09 -17.10 13.62
CA ASP A 99 -1.54 -16.75 14.96
C ASP A 99 -0.51 -15.88 15.65
N LEU A 100 -1.01 -14.94 16.46
CA LEU A 100 -0.17 -14.02 17.20
C LEU A 100 0.35 -14.69 18.46
N THR A 101 1.67 -14.68 18.61
CA THR A 101 2.31 -15.14 19.83
C THR A 101 1.96 -14.20 20.98
N VAL A 102 1.34 -14.74 22.03
CA VAL A 102 1.07 -14.02 23.28
C VAL A 102 2.38 -13.77 24.01
N VAL A 103 2.65 -12.52 24.37
CA VAL A 103 3.82 -12.17 25.20
C VAL A 103 3.56 -12.65 26.63
N ASP A 104 4.30 -13.66 27.05
CA ASP A 104 4.32 -14.15 28.42
C ASP A 104 5.66 -13.88 29.11
N ALA A 105 5.84 -14.43 30.32
CA ALA A 105 7.02 -14.18 31.14
C ALA A 105 8.34 -14.59 30.45
N ASP A 106 8.35 -15.64 29.63
CA ASP A 106 9.58 -16.09 28.96
C ASP A 106 9.97 -15.14 27.82
N ILE A 107 8.99 -14.70 27.04
CA ILE A 107 9.21 -13.74 25.95
C ILE A 107 9.56 -12.37 26.55
N GLY A 108 8.93 -12.01 27.67
CA GLY A 108 9.18 -10.78 28.41
C GLY A 108 10.64 -10.57 28.78
N LEU A 109 11.43 -11.63 28.97
CA LEU A 109 12.88 -11.55 29.22
C LEU A 109 13.66 -10.91 28.06
N PHE A 110 13.11 -10.95 26.84
CA PHE A 110 13.80 -10.50 25.62
C PHE A 110 13.25 -9.20 25.03
N ILE A 111 12.03 -8.78 25.40
CA ILE A 111 11.30 -7.67 24.75
C ILE A 111 12.15 -6.40 24.63
N ASP A 112 12.71 -5.91 25.73
CA ASP A 112 13.52 -4.68 25.74
C ASP A 112 14.79 -4.80 24.89
N CYS A 113 15.39 -5.99 24.82
CA CYS A 113 16.57 -6.24 23.99
C CYS A 113 16.19 -6.29 22.50
N PHE A 114 15.12 -7.02 22.16
CA PHE A 114 14.59 -7.10 20.80
C PHE A 114 14.16 -5.74 20.27
N GLU A 115 13.41 -4.96 21.04
CA GLU A 115 13.01 -3.62 20.64
C GLU A 115 14.24 -2.78 20.28
N ARG A 116 15.27 -2.76 21.13
CA ARG A 116 16.52 -2.01 20.86
C ARG A 116 17.26 -2.53 19.63
N ILE A 117 17.32 -3.85 19.44
CA ILE A 117 17.93 -4.49 18.26
C ILE A 117 17.23 -4.06 16.97
N PHE A 118 15.90 -4.20 16.90
CA PHE A 118 15.15 -3.93 15.68
C PHE A 118 14.96 -2.43 15.42
N ILE A 119 14.92 -1.59 16.45
CA ILE A 119 15.03 -0.13 16.29
C ILE A 119 16.42 0.25 15.73
N GLU A 120 17.50 -0.38 16.19
CA GLU A 120 18.82 -0.16 15.61
C GLU A 120 18.89 -0.65 14.17
N GLY A 121 18.29 -1.80 13.86
CA GLY A 121 18.11 -2.30 12.49
C GLY A 121 17.40 -1.28 11.60
N PHE A 122 16.28 -0.72 12.06
CA PHE A 122 15.54 0.32 11.34
C PHE A 122 16.42 1.55 11.04
N LYS A 123 17.22 2.01 12.00
CA LYS A 123 18.16 3.13 11.81
C LYS A 123 19.25 2.78 10.79
N LEU A 124 19.74 1.54 10.80
CA LEU A 124 20.75 1.09 9.85
C LEU A 124 20.26 1.12 8.41
N LEU A 125 18.96 0.93 8.15
CA LEU A 125 18.42 0.98 6.78
C LEU A 125 18.71 2.31 6.07
N THR A 126 18.71 3.42 6.80
CA THR A 126 19.12 4.73 6.28
C THR A 126 20.64 4.76 6.06
N GLY A 127 21.41 4.33 7.06
CA GLY A 127 22.88 4.33 7.00
C GLY A 127 23.48 3.36 5.96
N THR A 128 22.69 2.43 5.44
CA THR A 128 23.05 1.50 4.36
C THR A 128 22.41 1.83 3.02
N LYS A 129 21.56 2.87 2.95
CA LYS A 129 20.75 3.24 1.78
C LYS A 129 19.76 2.15 1.33
N SER A 130 19.47 1.16 2.18
CA SER A 130 18.48 0.11 1.87
C SER A 130 17.10 0.72 1.59
N ARG A 131 16.70 1.69 2.42
CA ARG A 131 15.45 2.45 2.24
C ARG A 131 15.42 3.26 0.94
N ASP A 132 16.56 3.84 0.53
CA ASP A 132 16.64 4.59 -0.73
C ASP A 132 16.42 3.67 -1.93
N SER A 133 17.14 2.54 -1.98
CA SER A 133 16.99 1.55 -3.05
C SER A 133 15.59 0.95 -3.09
N HIS A 134 15.04 0.57 -1.94
CA HIS A 134 13.69 0.03 -1.82
C HIS A 134 12.62 0.95 -2.42
N TYR A 135 12.64 2.23 -2.04
CA TYR A 135 11.72 3.21 -2.59
C TYR A 135 11.94 3.46 -4.07
N ASN A 136 13.18 3.46 -4.55
CA ASN A 136 13.47 3.65 -5.98
C ASN A 136 12.87 2.51 -6.80
N ASP A 137 13.01 1.27 -6.33
CA ASP A 137 12.43 0.09 -6.99
C ASP A 137 10.89 0.18 -7.02
N ILE A 138 10.27 0.58 -5.90
CA ILE A 138 8.83 0.85 -5.84
C ILE A 138 8.45 1.96 -6.83
N TYR A 139 9.06 3.14 -6.71
CA TYR A 139 8.73 4.30 -7.53
C TYR A 139 8.84 3.99 -9.02
N ASN A 140 9.91 3.31 -9.44
CA ASN A 140 10.14 2.95 -10.83
C ASN A 140 9.08 2.00 -11.37
N SER A 141 8.53 1.12 -10.54
CA SER A 141 7.45 0.20 -10.91
C SER A 141 6.08 0.86 -11.12
N LEU A 142 5.84 2.04 -10.53
CA LEU A 142 4.54 2.73 -10.64
C LEU A 142 4.37 3.34 -12.04
N ILE A 143 3.26 3.05 -12.71
CA ILE A 143 2.96 3.62 -14.04
C ILE A 143 2.61 5.11 -13.93
N SER A 144 1.65 5.45 -13.08
CA SER A 144 1.12 6.81 -12.92
C SER A 144 1.90 7.68 -11.94
N LYS A 145 2.89 7.14 -11.22
CA LYS A 145 3.60 7.83 -10.11
C LYS A 145 2.61 8.47 -9.11
N THR A 146 1.55 7.75 -8.78
CA THR A 146 0.58 8.14 -7.76
C THR A 146 0.60 7.17 -6.58
N CYS A 147 0.12 7.62 -5.44
CA CYS A 147 0.01 6.83 -4.22
C CYS A 147 -0.77 5.54 -4.50
N PRO A 148 -0.17 4.36 -4.29
CA PRO A 148 -0.77 3.05 -4.52
C PRO A 148 -2.01 2.75 -3.68
N PHE A 149 -2.18 3.50 -2.59
CA PHE A 149 -3.28 3.34 -1.64
C PHE A 149 -4.51 4.10 -2.07
N CYS A 150 -4.42 5.38 -2.40
CA CYS A 150 -5.58 6.21 -2.76
C CYS A 150 -5.71 6.46 -4.26
N GLY A 151 -4.67 6.18 -5.05
CA GLY A 151 -4.65 6.32 -6.51
C GLY A 151 -4.43 7.75 -7.01
N TYR A 152 -4.73 8.78 -6.21
CA TYR A 152 -4.76 10.18 -6.67
C TYR A 152 -3.64 11.07 -6.10
N GLU A 153 -3.11 10.84 -4.90
CA GLU A 153 -2.00 11.66 -4.40
C GLU A 153 -0.75 11.45 -5.28
N PRO A 154 -0.03 12.51 -5.69
CA PRO A 154 1.28 12.34 -6.32
C PRO A 154 2.20 11.52 -5.42
N PHE A 155 3.03 10.67 -6.02
CA PHE A 155 4.05 9.92 -5.32
C PHE A 155 5.40 10.57 -5.66
N GLU A 156 6.09 11.10 -4.65
CA GLU A 156 7.25 11.96 -4.88
C GLU A 156 8.45 11.20 -5.48
N ALA A 157 9.17 11.86 -6.39
CA ALA A 157 10.31 11.25 -7.07
C ALA A 157 11.50 10.98 -6.13
N PRO A 158 12.30 9.93 -6.39
CA PRO A 158 13.58 9.71 -5.74
C PRO A 158 14.46 10.97 -5.70
N GLY A 159 15.08 11.22 -4.54
CA GLY A 159 15.95 12.38 -4.33
C GLY A 159 15.22 13.67 -3.90
N LEU A 160 13.89 13.71 -3.97
CA LEU A 160 13.08 14.76 -3.35
C LEU A 160 12.67 14.35 -1.91
N LYS A 161 11.79 15.16 -1.30
CA LYS A 161 11.12 14.82 -0.03
C LYS A 161 10.10 13.72 -0.27
N ARG A 162 10.60 12.51 -0.49
CA ARG A 162 9.85 11.27 -0.75
C ARG A 162 8.96 10.86 0.41
N GLU A 163 8.01 9.95 0.14
CA GLU A 163 7.11 9.45 1.17
C GLU A 163 7.86 8.77 2.31
N ASP A 164 7.31 8.91 3.52
CA ASP A 164 7.81 8.21 4.69
C ASP A 164 7.56 6.70 4.53
N GLU A 165 8.61 5.90 4.71
CA GLU A 165 8.50 4.45 4.85
C GLU A 165 8.25 4.14 6.32
N ASP A 166 7.01 4.34 6.73
CA ASP A 166 6.51 4.03 8.06
C ASP A 166 6.00 2.58 8.16
N HIS A 167 5.86 2.12 9.39
CA HIS A 167 5.47 0.75 9.69
C HIS A 167 4.01 0.47 9.30
N TYR A 168 3.79 -0.60 8.52
CA TYR A 168 2.46 -1.02 8.10
C TYR A 168 1.69 -1.64 9.26
N LEU A 169 2.28 -2.66 9.88
CA LEU A 169 1.93 -3.17 11.20
C LEU A 169 2.57 -2.29 12.29
N LEU A 170 1.86 -2.02 13.37
CA LEU A 170 2.30 -1.07 14.40
C LEU A 170 3.63 -1.48 15.03
N ARG A 171 4.65 -0.61 14.94
CA ARG A 171 5.99 -0.89 15.50
C ARG A 171 5.95 -1.31 16.97
N ASP A 172 5.13 -0.64 17.78
CA ASP A 172 5.07 -0.85 19.23
C ASP A 172 4.42 -2.19 19.60
N GLN A 173 3.71 -2.85 18.68
CA GLN A 173 3.15 -4.19 18.85
C GLN A 173 4.01 -5.26 18.16
N TYR A 174 4.51 -4.95 16.97
CA TYR A 174 5.27 -5.86 16.10
C TYR A 174 6.76 -5.50 16.09
N ILE A 175 7.37 -5.38 17.26
CA ILE A 175 8.74 -4.88 17.47
C ILE A 175 9.77 -5.60 16.60
N ALA A 176 9.64 -6.91 16.40
CA ALA A 176 10.61 -7.71 15.65
C ALA A 176 10.53 -7.49 14.14
N SER A 177 9.45 -6.87 13.65
CA SER A 177 9.28 -6.48 12.25
C SER A 177 9.78 -5.07 11.94
N ALA A 178 10.25 -4.31 12.95
CA ALA A 178 10.50 -2.89 12.79
C ALA A 178 11.58 -2.54 11.75
N ALA A 179 12.52 -3.45 11.51
CA ALA A 179 13.58 -3.30 10.50
C ALA A 179 13.28 -4.03 9.18
N ASN A 180 12.17 -4.78 9.11
CA ASN A 180 11.82 -5.60 7.96
C ASN A 180 11.16 -4.73 6.89
N LEU A 181 11.74 -4.66 5.69
CA LEU A 181 11.22 -3.83 4.59
C LEU A 181 9.82 -4.26 4.14
N PHE A 182 9.41 -5.51 4.36
CA PHE A 182 8.02 -5.92 4.14
C PHE A 182 7.02 -5.21 5.05
N ASN A 183 7.48 -4.69 6.19
CA ASN A 183 6.69 -3.87 7.09
C ASN A 183 6.91 -2.36 6.90
N LEU A 184 7.82 -1.92 6.03
CA LEU A 184 8.08 -0.49 5.78
C LEU A 184 7.51 -0.08 4.43
N VAL A 185 6.31 0.50 4.45
CA VAL A 185 5.46 0.59 3.28
C VAL A 185 5.27 2.06 2.94
N PRO A 186 5.99 2.61 1.93
CA PRO A 186 5.82 4.00 1.57
C PRO A 186 4.40 4.22 1.07
N MET A 187 3.78 5.33 1.44
CA MET A 187 2.44 5.70 0.96
C MET A 187 2.25 7.21 1.03
N GLY A 188 1.36 7.74 0.19
CA GLY A 188 1.11 9.18 0.11
C GLY A 188 0.85 9.81 1.48
N GLY A 189 1.36 11.03 1.68
CA GLY A 189 1.35 11.73 2.96
C GLY A 189 0.00 11.74 3.69
N LYS A 190 -1.15 11.95 3.02
CA LYS A 190 -2.46 11.88 3.70
C LYS A 190 -2.80 10.46 4.09
N CYS A 191 -2.58 9.48 3.21
CA CYS A 191 -2.80 8.06 3.52
C CYS A 191 -2.06 7.64 4.79
N ASN A 192 -0.79 8.04 4.92
CA ASN A 192 0.02 7.71 6.08
C ASN A 192 -0.36 8.53 7.32
N LYS A 193 -0.27 9.87 7.23
CA LYS A 193 -0.28 10.78 8.38
C LYS A 193 -1.65 11.27 8.80
N SER A 194 -2.68 11.06 8.00
CA SER A 194 -4.04 11.54 8.31
C SER A 194 -5.04 10.40 8.48
N TYR A 195 -4.87 9.32 7.72
CA TYR A 195 -5.80 8.19 7.76
C TYR A 195 -5.21 7.02 8.54
N LYS A 196 -4.15 6.37 8.06
CA LYS A 196 -3.58 5.20 8.73
C LYS A 196 -3.16 5.50 10.17
N LEU A 197 -2.29 6.50 10.38
CA LEU A 197 -1.76 6.85 11.70
C LEU A 197 -1.32 5.60 12.49
N GLN A 198 -1.81 5.47 13.73
CA GLN A 198 -1.57 4.35 14.64
C GLN A 198 -2.73 3.35 14.64
N GLN A 199 -3.54 3.31 13.58
CA GLN A 199 -4.58 2.28 13.46
C GLN A 199 -3.95 0.90 13.29
N ASP A 200 -4.44 -0.07 14.05
CA ASP A 200 -4.10 -1.47 13.87
C ASP A 200 -4.85 -2.05 12.66
N LEU A 201 -4.10 -2.58 11.71
CA LEU A 201 -4.66 -3.23 10.53
C LEU A 201 -5.24 -4.60 10.88
N LEU A 202 -4.63 -5.29 11.85
CA LEU A 202 -4.93 -6.67 12.17
C LEU A 202 -6.10 -6.82 13.15
N PHE A 203 -6.42 -5.76 13.90
CA PHE A 203 -7.54 -5.73 14.83
C PHE A 203 -8.38 -4.47 14.74
N LYS A 204 -9.68 -4.63 15.00
CA LYS A 204 -10.58 -3.54 15.31
C LYS A 204 -11.46 -3.96 16.49
N ASN A 205 -11.46 -3.17 17.56
CA ASN A 205 -12.22 -3.47 18.77
C ASN A 205 -11.96 -4.90 19.30
N ASN A 206 -10.70 -5.32 19.30
CA ASN A 206 -10.24 -6.68 19.67
C ASN A 206 -10.75 -7.82 18.76
N ILE A 207 -11.36 -7.50 17.62
CA ILE A 207 -11.75 -8.50 16.62
C ILE A 207 -10.66 -8.54 15.55
N ARG A 208 -10.11 -9.74 15.33
CA ARG A 208 -9.12 -10.02 14.29
C ARG A 208 -9.75 -9.83 12.91
N ARG A 209 -9.03 -9.19 11.99
CA ARG A 209 -9.44 -8.97 10.60
C ARG A 209 -8.28 -9.08 9.63
N LYS A 210 -8.54 -9.48 8.39
CA LYS A 210 -7.53 -9.48 7.33
C LYS A 210 -7.28 -8.10 6.74
N ALA A 211 -6.10 -7.91 6.17
CA ALA A 211 -5.69 -6.68 5.50
C ALA A 211 -4.94 -6.99 4.20
N LEU A 212 -4.97 -6.04 3.26
CA LEU A 212 -4.26 -6.21 1.99
C LEU A 212 -2.74 -6.21 2.21
N ASN A 213 -2.05 -7.15 1.58
CA ASN A 213 -0.59 -7.18 1.53
C ASN A 213 -0.07 -6.23 0.44
N PRO A 214 0.73 -5.20 0.78
CA PRO A 214 1.34 -4.31 -0.20
C PRO A 214 2.18 -5.02 -1.25
N TYR A 215 2.80 -6.15 -0.92
CA TYR A 215 3.62 -6.97 -1.81
C TYR A 215 2.88 -8.23 -2.32
N GLY A 216 1.57 -8.32 -2.05
CA GLY A 216 0.74 -9.44 -2.49
C GLY A 216 0.25 -9.29 -3.93
N THR A 217 -0.77 -10.09 -4.26
CA THR A 217 -1.36 -10.14 -5.62
C THR A 217 -2.75 -9.52 -5.72
N VAL A 218 -3.41 -9.29 -4.59
CA VAL A 218 -4.76 -8.75 -4.55
C VAL A 218 -4.74 -7.23 -4.74
N LYS A 219 -5.49 -6.76 -5.74
CA LYS A 219 -5.71 -5.35 -6.04
C LYS A 219 -7.19 -5.02 -5.89
N ALA A 220 -7.45 -3.81 -5.42
CA ALA A 220 -8.78 -3.23 -5.44
C ALA A 220 -9.03 -2.56 -6.79
N GLU A 221 -10.25 -2.68 -7.31
CA GLU A 221 -10.75 -1.93 -8.45
C GLU A 221 -11.98 -1.13 -8.05
N ILE A 222 -12.17 0.04 -8.68
CA ILE A 222 -13.37 0.86 -8.51
C ILE A 222 -14.27 0.71 -9.71
N SER A 223 -15.56 0.54 -9.44
CA SER A 223 -16.64 0.73 -10.41
C SER A 223 -17.57 1.84 -9.95
N LEU A 224 -18.03 2.63 -10.92
CA LEU A 224 -19.01 3.71 -10.72
C LEU A 224 -20.35 3.41 -11.41
N ILE A 225 -20.52 2.25 -12.06
CA ILE A 225 -21.70 1.93 -12.89
C ILE A 225 -23.03 1.96 -12.11
N ASN A 226 -22.98 1.77 -10.79
CA ASN A 226 -24.14 1.81 -9.90
C ASN A 226 -24.46 3.24 -9.39
N THR A 227 -23.70 4.24 -9.83
CA THR A 227 -23.94 5.65 -9.50
C THR A 227 -25.22 6.11 -10.16
N THR A 228 -26.03 6.89 -9.45
CA THR A 228 -27.11 7.63 -10.11
C THR A 228 -26.49 8.89 -10.75
N PRO A 229 -26.44 9.00 -12.09
CA PRO A 229 -25.58 9.96 -12.77
C PRO A 229 -26.05 11.42 -12.62
N ILE A 230 -27.35 11.65 -12.45
CA ILE A 230 -27.92 12.97 -12.19
C ILE A 230 -29.09 12.79 -11.21
N THR A 231 -29.24 13.71 -10.25
CA THR A 231 -30.41 13.74 -9.37
C THR A 231 -31.41 14.81 -9.82
N LEU A 232 -32.70 14.63 -9.51
CA LEU A 232 -33.73 15.63 -9.82
C LEU A 232 -33.57 16.94 -9.01
N LEU A 233 -32.76 16.93 -7.95
CA LEU A 233 -32.59 18.03 -6.99
C LEU A 233 -31.31 18.83 -7.22
N ASP A 234 -30.27 18.20 -7.74
CA ASP A 234 -28.98 18.81 -8.07
C ASP A 234 -28.46 18.13 -9.34
N ASN A 235 -27.93 18.89 -10.30
CA ASN A 235 -27.40 18.42 -11.58
C ASN A 235 -26.07 17.64 -11.42
N LYS A 236 -25.93 16.89 -10.32
CA LYS A 236 -24.73 16.17 -9.92
C LYS A 236 -25.06 14.69 -9.63
N PRO A 237 -24.08 13.79 -9.80
CA PRO A 237 -24.26 12.38 -9.51
C PRO A 237 -24.39 12.11 -8.02
N ASN A 238 -25.27 11.18 -7.64
CA ASN A 238 -25.20 10.53 -6.34
C ASN A 238 -24.21 9.37 -6.40
N TRP A 239 -22.92 9.69 -6.20
CA TRP A 239 -21.82 8.76 -6.32
C TRP A 239 -22.03 7.49 -5.49
N ASN A 240 -22.04 6.36 -6.20
CA ASN A 240 -22.00 5.02 -5.64
C ASN A 240 -20.72 4.34 -6.14
N ILE A 241 -19.78 4.18 -5.21
CA ILE A 241 -18.46 3.61 -5.47
C ILE A 241 -18.52 2.16 -5.03
N THR A 242 -18.35 1.23 -5.97
CA THR A 242 -18.20 -0.19 -5.64
C THR A 242 -16.73 -0.57 -5.70
N ILE A 243 -16.23 -1.19 -4.64
CA ILE A 243 -14.86 -1.75 -4.56
C ILE A 243 -14.92 -3.24 -4.84
N SER A 244 -14.04 -3.74 -5.70
CA SER A 244 -13.90 -5.17 -6.01
C SER A 244 -12.45 -5.64 -5.87
N PRO A 245 -12.19 -6.89 -5.47
CA PRO A 245 -13.17 -7.85 -4.96
C PRO A 245 -13.75 -7.39 -3.61
N ASP A 246 -15.00 -7.77 -3.32
CA ASP A 246 -15.65 -7.47 -2.03
C ASP A 246 -15.28 -8.55 -1.00
N ILE A 247 -14.11 -8.38 -0.38
CA ILE A 247 -13.51 -9.29 0.60
C ILE A 247 -13.09 -8.50 1.84
N GLU A 248 -12.75 -9.18 2.92
CA GLU A 248 -12.39 -8.54 4.18
C GLU A 248 -11.22 -7.57 4.03
N GLU A 249 -10.20 -7.94 3.27
CA GLU A 249 -8.98 -7.17 3.05
C GLU A 249 -9.27 -5.82 2.37
N THR A 250 -10.14 -5.81 1.35
CA THR A 250 -10.52 -4.58 0.64
C THR A 250 -11.45 -3.72 1.49
N ARG A 251 -12.32 -4.31 2.31
CA ARG A 251 -13.13 -3.58 3.29
C ARG A 251 -12.26 -2.92 4.37
N THR A 252 -11.29 -3.65 4.94
CA THR A 252 -10.31 -3.11 5.90
C THR A 252 -9.52 -1.95 5.28
N TRP A 253 -9.06 -2.10 4.04
CA TRP A 253 -8.37 -1.02 3.33
C TRP A 253 -9.28 0.20 3.09
N ASN A 254 -10.52 0.01 2.64
CA ASN A 254 -11.46 1.12 2.45
C ASN A 254 -11.70 1.86 3.78
N GLU A 255 -11.90 1.11 4.86
CA GLU A 255 -12.16 1.66 6.19
C GLU A 255 -10.97 2.46 6.73
N VAL A 256 -9.79 1.84 6.81
CA VAL A 256 -8.58 2.46 7.38
C VAL A 256 -8.18 3.70 6.61
N PHE A 257 -8.26 3.66 5.28
CA PHE A 257 -7.83 4.77 4.42
C PHE A 257 -8.96 5.70 3.97
N SER A 258 -10.21 5.42 4.39
CA SER A 258 -11.43 6.14 4.01
C SER A 258 -11.58 6.35 2.51
N ILE A 259 -11.32 5.31 1.71
CA ILE A 259 -11.09 5.45 0.26
C ILE A 259 -12.33 5.97 -0.46
N GLU A 260 -13.49 5.34 -0.28
CA GLU A 260 -14.72 5.76 -0.95
C GLU A 260 -15.07 7.21 -0.65
N LYS A 261 -15.05 7.58 0.64
CA LYS A 261 -15.31 8.95 1.08
C LYS A 261 -14.34 9.93 0.42
N ARG A 262 -13.05 9.62 0.42
CA ARG A 262 -12.02 10.53 -0.15
C ARG A 262 -12.15 10.67 -1.67
N LEU A 263 -12.38 9.57 -2.38
CA LEU A 263 -12.59 9.61 -3.82
C LEU A 263 -13.84 10.43 -4.15
N LYS A 264 -14.95 10.23 -3.42
CA LYS A 264 -16.17 11.03 -3.58
C LYS A 264 -15.92 12.52 -3.36
N GLU A 265 -15.38 12.90 -2.21
CA GLU A 265 -15.28 14.30 -1.79
C GLU A 265 -14.12 15.06 -2.45
N THR A 266 -13.02 14.39 -2.80
CA THR A 266 -11.82 15.05 -3.34
C THR A 266 -11.73 14.94 -4.86
N VAL A 267 -12.12 13.80 -5.43
CA VAL A 267 -11.87 13.48 -6.85
C VAL A 267 -13.16 13.60 -7.66
N LEU A 268 -14.24 12.93 -7.28
CA LEU A 268 -15.42 12.80 -8.12
C LEU A 268 -16.28 14.08 -8.09
N SER A 269 -16.81 14.46 -6.93
CA SER A 269 -17.74 15.59 -6.82
C SER A 269 -17.14 16.93 -7.30
N PRO A 270 -15.89 17.30 -6.95
CA PRO A 270 -15.35 18.60 -7.35
C PRO A 270 -15.00 18.69 -8.84
N ASN A 271 -14.80 17.56 -9.54
CA ASN A 271 -14.26 17.55 -10.90
C ASN A 271 -15.26 17.10 -11.96
N TYR A 272 -16.47 16.69 -11.57
CA TYR A 272 -17.46 16.11 -12.50
C TYR A 272 -17.76 17.01 -13.71
N GLU A 273 -18.02 18.30 -13.48
CA GLU A 273 -18.31 19.25 -14.56
C GLU A 273 -17.14 19.43 -15.53
N ALA A 274 -15.91 19.42 -15.01
CA ALA A 274 -14.70 19.49 -15.83
C ALA A 274 -14.56 18.23 -16.70
N VAL A 275 -14.87 17.05 -16.15
CA VAL A 275 -14.88 15.79 -16.92
C VAL A 275 -15.96 15.83 -18.00
N LEU A 276 -17.17 16.31 -17.70
CA LEU A 276 -18.23 16.45 -18.71
C LEU A 276 -17.85 17.37 -19.86
N ARG A 277 -17.22 18.52 -19.55
CA ARG A 277 -16.71 19.43 -20.57
C ARG A 277 -15.67 18.74 -21.46
N GLU A 278 -14.75 18.01 -20.84
CA GLU A 278 -13.71 17.29 -21.58
C GLU A 278 -14.28 16.18 -22.47
N VAL A 279 -15.35 15.50 -22.02
CA VAL A 279 -16.10 14.57 -22.87
C VAL A 279 -16.67 15.30 -24.09
N GLY A 280 -17.36 16.43 -23.89
CA GLY A 280 -17.92 17.25 -24.97
C GLY A 280 -16.85 17.68 -25.98
N ASP A 281 -15.75 18.26 -25.50
CA ASP A 281 -14.62 18.69 -26.32
C ASP A 281 -14.02 17.53 -27.12
N PHE A 282 -13.86 16.36 -26.49
CA PHE A 282 -13.33 15.17 -27.15
C PHE A 282 -14.25 14.66 -28.25
N LEU A 283 -15.55 14.56 -27.98
CA LEU A 283 -16.54 14.12 -28.97
C LEU A 283 -16.66 15.12 -30.13
N GLN A 284 -16.59 16.42 -29.85
CA GLN A 284 -16.55 17.47 -30.88
C GLN A 284 -15.32 17.29 -31.80
N ASN A 285 -14.16 16.96 -31.25
CA ASN A 285 -12.95 16.68 -32.04
C ASN A 285 -13.08 15.43 -32.92
N LEU A 286 -14.04 14.54 -32.62
CA LEU A 286 -14.44 13.44 -33.50
C LEU A 286 -15.49 13.86 -34.54
N ASN A 287 -15.74 15.17 -34.70
CA ASN A 287 -16.78 15.76 -35.54
C ASN A 287 -18.21 15.36 -35.16
N LEU A 288 -18.45 15.06 -33.88
CA LEU A 288 -19.79 14.82 -33.37
C LEU A 288 -20.45 16.12 -32.92
N ASP A 289 -21.76 16.17 -33.06
CA ASP A 289 -22.62 17.28 -32.70
C ASP A 289 -23.96 16.77 -32.13
N ARG A 290 -24.85 17.70 -31.77
CA ARG A 290 -26.16 17.36 -31.20
C ARG A 290 -27.01 16.43 -32.08
N ASN A 291 -26.80 16.44 -33.40
CA ASN A 291 -27.59 15.69 -34.37
C ASN A 291 -26.98 14.32 -34.72
N SER A 292 -25.76 14.02 -34.24
CA SER A 292 -25.10 12.73 -34.45
C SER A 292 -25.97 11.58 -33.91
N SER A 293 -25.89 10.36 -34.46
CA SER A 293 -26.69 9.25 -33.92
C SER A 293 -26.20 8.79 -32.55
N ASP A 294 -27.06 8.15 -31.75
CA ASP A 294 -26.66 7.60 -30.44
C ASP A 294 -25.53 6.58 -30.58
N VAL A 295 -25.52 5.80 -31.67
CA VAL A 295 -24.43 4.87 -32.00
C VAL A 295 -23.09 5.60 -32.16
N GLN A 296 -23.08 6.73 -32.89
CA GLN A 296 -21.85 7.52 -33.09
C GLN A 296 -21.35 8.12 -31.77
N VAL A 297 -22.26 8.64 -30.94
CA VAL A 297 -21.93 9.18 -29.61
C VAL A 297 -21.37 8.08 -28.71
N LEU A 298 -22.01 6.90 -28.68
CA LEU A 298 -21.57 5.77 -27.89
C LEU A 298 -20.17 5.29 -28.29
N GLU A 299 -19.88 5.17 -29.59
CA GLU A 299 -18.54 4.86 -30.09
C GLU A 299 -17.50 5.91 -29.66
N GLY A 300 -17.89 7.19 -29.66
CA GLY A 300 -17.06 8.29 -29.16
C GLY A 300 -16.74 8.15 -27.67
N LEU A 301 -17.75 7.83 -26.84
CA LEU A 301 -17.57 7.58 -25.41
C LEU A 301 -16.65 6.38 -25.15
N VAL A 302 -16.79 5.29 -25.90
CA VAL A 302 -15.88 4.12 -25.85
C VAL A 302 -14.45 4.53 -26.19
N LYS A 303 -14.25 5.36 -27.22
CA LYS A 303 -12.91 5.85 -27.59
C LYS A 303 -12.31 6.69 -26.46
N PHE A 304 -13.09 7.57 -25.84
CA PHE A 304 -12.63 8.42 -24.75
C PHE A 304 -12.29 7.64 -23.47
N GLU A 305 -13.16 6.71 -23.06
CA GLU A 305 -12.92 5.80 -21.93
C GLU A 305 -11.60 5.04 -22.12
N ASN A 306 -11.41 4.44 -23.29
CA ASN A 306 -10.19 3.70 -23.62
C ASN A 306 -8.95 4.60 -23.65
N TYR A 307 -9.07 5.83 -24.15
CA TYR A 307 -7.98 6.80 -24.14
C TYR A 307 -7.55 7.12 -22.71
N LYS A 308 -8.48 7.43 -21.81
CA LYS A 308 -8.19 7.73 -20.40
C LYS A 308 -7.67 6.52 -19.63
N LYS A 309 -8.18 5.32 -19.92
CA LYS A 309 -7.67 4.07 -19.34
C LYS A 309 -6.21 3.80 -19.72
N ARG A 310 -5.82 4.10 -20.96
CA ARG A 310 -4.44 3.91 -21.46
C ARG A 310 -3.50 5.03 -21.04
N ASN A 311 -4.04 6.21 -20.73
CA ASN A 311 -3.30 7.40 -20.35
C ASN A 311 -3.82 7.91 -19.00
N PRO A 312 -3.63 7.15 -17.90
CA PRO A 312 -4.15 7.53 -16.60
C PRO A 312 -3.49 8.83 -16.12
N GLU A 313 -4.32 9.77 -15.71
CA GLU A 313 -3.86 11.05 -15.16
C GLU A 313 -3.53 10.92 -13.67
N GLN A 314 -2.60 11.75 -13.22
CA GLN A 314 -2.33 11.93 -11.78
C GLN A 314 -3.42 12.80 -11.14
N GLY A 315 -3.51 12.75 -9.81
CA GLY A 315 -4.34 13.69 -9.10
C GLY A 315 -5.83 13.47 -9.35
N LEU A 316 -6.52 14.58 -9.58
CA LEU A 316 -7.97 14.63 -9.72
C LEU A 316 -8.47 13.95 -11.01
N GLY A 317 -7.58 13.69 -11.97
CA GLY A 317 -7.91 12.96 -13.20
C GLY A 317 -7.94 11.43 -13.06
N TYR A 318 -7.57 10.89 -11.89
CA TYR A 318 -7.38 9.44 -11.68
C TYR A 318 -8.59 8.56 -12.05
N LEU A 319 -9.81 9.07 -11.88
CA LEU A 319 -11.06 8.30 -12.12
C LEU A 319 -11.80 8.70 -13.39
N LYS A 320 -11.19 9.45 -14.30
CA LYS A 320 -11.88 9.92 -15.52
C LYS A 320 -12.40 8.77 -16.37
N ASP A 321 -11.62 7.71 -16.56
CA ASP A 321 -12.07 6.51 -17.29
C ASP A 321 -13.33 5.90 -16.63
N LYS A 322 -13.38 5.84 -15.30
CA LYS A 322 -14.53 5.30 -14.55
C LYS A 322 -15.76 6.19 -14.65
N VAL A 323 -15.60 7.51 -14.62
CA VAL A 323 -16.71 8.46 -14.79
C VAL A 323 -17.28 8.34 -16.21
N VAL A 324 -16.42 8.26 -17.23
CA VAL A 324 -16.85 8.09 -18.63
C VAL A 324 -17.51 6.73 -18.84
N GLY A 325 -16.96 5.66 -18.26
CA GLY A 325 -17.57 4.33 -18.30
C GLY A 325 -18.96 4.30 -17.65
N MET A 326 -19.16 5.02 -16.54
CA MET A 326 -20.49 5.21 -15.94
C MET A 326 -21.44 5.97 -16.88
N LEU A 327 -21.01 7.11 -17.46
CA LEU A 327 -21.83 7.87 -18.41
C LEU A 327 -22.22 7.01 -19.62
N ARG A 328 -21.26 6.27 -20.17
CA ARG A 328 -21.47 5.33 -21.27
C ARG A 328 -22.51 4.27 -20.92
N PHE A 329 -22.37 3.62 -19.76
CA PHE A 329 -23.30 2.59 -19.31
C PHE A 329 -24.75 3.09 -19.24
N HIS A 330 -24.97 4.30 -18.70
CA HIS A 330 -26.31 4.88 -18.62
C HIS A 330 -26.81 5.41 -19.97
N PHE A 331 -25.94 5.94 -20.82
CA PHE A 331 -26.28 6.34 -22.18
C PHE A 331 -26.74 5.14 -23.01
N GLU A 332 -26.01 4.02 -22.95
CA GLU A 332 -26.34 2.75 -23.60
C GLU A 332 -27.66 2.14 -23.08
N SER A 333 -28.07 2.51 -21.85
CA SER A 333 -29.33 2.08 -21.23
C SER A 333 -30.48 3.06 -21.48
N ASP A 334 -30.36 3.97 -22.45
CA ASP A 334 -31.36 4.99 -22.82
C ASP A 334 -31.81 5.87 -21.62
N ASN A 335 -30.91 6.16 -20.67
CA ASN A 335 -31.22 7.06 -19.58
C ASN A 335 -31.39 8.49 -20.12
N ALA A 336 -32.64 8.96 -20.21
CA ALA A 336 -32.99 10.22 -20.84
C ALA A 336 -32.20 11.43 -20.30
N LEU A 337 -31.92 11.48 -18.99
CA LEU A 337 -31.15 12.56 -18.38
C LEU A 337 -29.68 12.55 -18.81
N VAL A 338 -29.06 11.36 -18.88
CA VAL A 338 -27.68 11.22 -19.36
C VAL A 338 -27.58 11.49 -20.85
N VAL A 339 -28.54 10.99 -21.65
CA VAL A 339 -28.60 11.29 -23.08
C VAL A 339 -28.66 12.80 -23.30
N ALA A 340 -29.60 13.49 -22.64
CA ALA A 340 -29.70 14.95 -22.71
C ALA A 340 -28.41 15.65 -22.28
N LEU A 341 -27.82 15.23 -21.14
CA LEU A 341 -26.57 15.81 -20.62
C LEU A 341 -25.41 15.71 -21.63
N ILE A 342 -25.20 14.54 -22.22
CA ILE A 342 -24.14 14.34 -23.22
C ILE A 342 -24.41 15.16 -24.48
N ARG A 343 -25.68 15.23 -24.91
CA ARG A 343 -26.08 16.04 -26.07
C ARG A 343 -25.87 17.52 -25.83
N ASP A 344 -26.20 18.02 -24.65
CA ASP A 344 -26.04 19.41 -24.30
C ASP A 344 -24.56 19.85 -24.28
N ALA A 345 -23.66 18.92 -23.95
CA ALA A 345 -22.21 19.14 -24.01
C ALA A 345 -21.65 19.21 -25.45
N LEU A 346 -22.42 18.79 -26.47
CA LEU A 346 -22.01 18.86 -27.88
C LEU A 346 -22.45 20.19 -28.52
N PRO A 347 -21.67 20.70 -29.51
CA PRO A 347 -22.05 21.89 -30.24
C PRO A 347 -23.31 21.67 -31.07
N GLN A 348 -24.12 22.72 -31.21
CA GLN A 348 -25.18 22.78 -32.19
C GLN A 348 -24.59 23.31 -33.50
N ARG A 349 -24.41 22.43 -34.49
CA ARG A 349 -24.05 22.86 -35.86
C ARG A 349 -25.36 23.14 -36.60
N GLU A 350 -25.55 24.38 -37.05
CA GLU A 350 -26.62 24.69 -37.99
C GLU A 350 -26.36 23.93 -39.29
N ALA A 351 -27.41 23.31 -39.85
CA ALA A 351 -27.30 22.69 -41.16
C ALA A 351 -26.98 23.79 -42.18
N ALA A 352 -25.82 23.66 -42.84
CA ALA A 352 -25.36 24.57 -43.88
C ALA A 352 -26.22 24.48 -45.15
#